data_AF-A0A453EUS0-F1
#
_entry.id   AF-A0A453EUS0-F1
#
_cell.length_a   1.000
_cell.length_b   1.000
_cell.length_c   1.000
_cell.angle_alpha   90.00
_cell.angle_beta   90.00
_cell.angle_gamma   90.00
#
_symmetry.space_group_name_H-M   'P 1'
#
loop_
_entity.id
_entity.type
_entity.pdbx_description
1 polymer ?
#
loop_
_entity_poly.entity_id
_entity_poly.type
_entity_poly.pdbx_seq_one_letter_code
_entity_poly.pdbx_strand_id
1 'polypeptide(L)'
;NISRAITMRTDGYSGEEEGPIIESELVPSSLAPIVPILRAANEIEDENPRVAYLCRFTAFEKAHTMDPNSSGRGVRQFKTYLLHRLEKDEKDTQRRLASTDAKEIQRFYEHYCKKYLEEGLQTRKP
;
A
#
# COMPACT_ATOMS: atom_id res chain seq x y z
N ASN A 1 16.23 -20.83 12.34
CA ASN A 1 15.25 -19.74 12.11
C ASN A 1 15.69 -18.50 12.86
N ILE A 2 16.61 -17.74 12.27
CA ILE A 2 17.07 -16.46 12.82
C ILE A 2 16.18 -15.39 12.19
N SER A 3 15.21 -14.89 12.96
CA SER A 3 14.46 -13.70 12.58
C SER A 3 15.43 -12.51 12.56
N ARG A 4 15.71 -11.98 11.37
CA ARG A 4 16.44 -10.72 11.22
C ARG A 4 15.53 -9.60 11.73
N ALA A 5 15.78 -9.13 12.95
CA ALA A 5 15.19 -7.91 13.46
C ALA A 5 15.85 -6.73 12.72
N ILE A 6 15.21 -6.24 11.66
CA ILE A 6 15.60 -5.02 10.97
C ILE A 6 15.34 -3.87 11.95
N THR A 7 16.39 -3.42 12.63
CA THR A 7 16.33 -2.26 13.51
C THR A 7 16.45 -1.02 12.62
N MET A 8 15.30 -0.41 12.26
CA MET A 8 15.30 0.83 11.48
C MET A 8 15.91 1.96 12.33
N ARG A 9 17.14 2.35 11.98
CA ARG A 9 17.78 3.56 12.54
C ARG A 9 17.30 4.78 11.77
N THR A 10 17.05 5.86 12.50
CA THR A 10 16.50 7.12 12.00
C THR A 10 17.54 8.04 11.36
N ASP A 11 18.81 7.66 11.39
CA ASP A 11 19.90 8.53 10.98
C ASP A 11 20.50 8.00 9.67
N GLY A 12 20.14 8.64 8.56
CA GLY A 12 20.78 8.46 7.26
C GLY A 12 20.25 7.28 6.45
N TYR A 13 19.18 7.49 5.68
CA TYR A 13 18.93 6.69 4.49
C TYR A 13 19.93 7.14 3.40
N SER A 14 21.22 6.83 3.61
CA SER A 14 22.21 6.83 2.54
C SER A 14 21.83 5.68 1.63
N GLY A 15 21.27 6.00 0.47
CA GLY A 15 20.98 5.01 -0.55
C GLY A 15 22.24 4.22 -0.86
N GLU A 16 22.14 2.91 -0.72
CA GLU A 16 22.78 1.88 -1.55
C GLU A 16 22.47 0.52 -0.90
N GLU A 17 21.80 -0.34 -1.68
CA GLU A 17 21.54 -1.77 -1.43
C GLU A 17 20.50 -2.18 -0.37
N GLU A 18 19.20 -1.99 -0.66
CA GLU A 18 18.18 -2.98 -0.26
C GLU A 18 17.18 -3.14 -1.41
N GLY A 19 16.77 -4.39 -1.70
CA GLY A 19 15.75 -4.69 -2.72
C GLY A 19 14.42 -3.98 -2.42
N PRO A 20 13.39 -4.11 -3.28
CA PRO A 20 12.12 -3.40 -3.09
C PRO A 20 11.55 -3.70 -1.70
N ILE A 21 11.49 -2.67 -0.85
CA ILE A 21 10.93 -2.75 0.49
C ILE A 21 9.43 -3.02 0.36
N ILE A 22 8.97 -4.16 0.88
CA ILE A 22 7.55 -4.51 0.85
C ILE A 22 6.87 -3.91 2.09
N GLU A 23 6.02 -2.90 1.90
CA GLU A 23 5.39 -2.17 3.02
C GLU A 23 4.53 -3.08 3.90
N SER A 24 3.93 -4.11 3.29
CA SER A 24 3.13 -5.10 4.01
C SER A 24 3.95 -5.96 4.99
N GLU A 25 5.26 -6.08 4.79
CA GLU A 25 6.16 -6.81 5.70
C GLU A 25 6.64 -5.94 6.87
N LEU A 26 6.56 -4.61 6.73
CA LEU A 26 6.93 -3.65 7.76
C LEU A 26 5.81 -3.36 8.77
N VAL A 27 4.61 -3.91 8.56
CA VAL A 27 3.42 -3.60 9.38
C VAL A 27 3.59 -4.19 10.80
N PRO A 28 3.56 -3.36 11.86
CA PRO A 28 3.54 -3.85 13.24
C PRO A 28 2.33 -4.76 13.48
N SER A 29 2.49 -5.80 14.32
CA SER A 29 1.42 -6.76 14.58
C SER A 29 0.12 -6.13 15.10
N SER A 30 0.22 -5.03 15.86
CA SER A 30 -0.93 -4.24 16.33
C SER A 30 -1.74 -3.58 15.21
N LEU A 31 -1.18 -3.49 14.00
CA LEU A 31 -1.80 -2.92 12.80
C LEU A 31 -2.14 -3.97 11.74
N ALA A 32 -2.10 -5.27 12.06
CA ALA A 32 -2.42 -6.36 11.12
C ALA A 32 -3.67 -6.15 10.23
N PRO A 33 -4.78 -5.53 10.70
CA PRO A 33 -5.94 -5.19 9.87
C PRO A 33 -5.71 -4.27 8.64
N ILE A 34 -4.54 -3.65 8.48
CA ILE A 34 -4.19 -2.85 7.28
C ILE A 34 -3.40 -3.67 6.24
N VAL A 35 -2.84 -4.83 6.61
CA VAL A 35 -2.02 -5.66 5.72
C VAL A 35 -2.73 -6.01 4.40
N PRO A 36 -4.02 -6.41 4.38
CA PRO A 36 -4.70 -6.70 3.12
C PRO A 36 -4.79 -5.49 2.18
N ILE A 37 -4.90 -4.27 2.73
CA ILE A 37 -5.00 -3.04 1.95
C ILE A 37 -3.65 -2.75 1.27
N LEU A 38 -2.54 -2.93 1.99
CA LEU A 38 -1.20 -2.73 1.44
C LEU A 38 -0.82 -3.80 0.41
N ARG A 39 -1.24 -5.06 0.62
CA ARG A 39 -1.06 -6.11 -0.39
C ARG A 39 -1.82 -5.79 -1.68
N ALA A 40 -3.09 -5.39 -1.56
CA ALA A 40 -3.88 -4.96 -2.71
C ALA A 40 -3.24 -3.76 -3.42
N ALA A 41 -2.69 -2.79 -2.68
CA ALA A 41 -1.98 -1.66 -3.26
C ALA A 41 -0.77 -2.11 -4.09
N ASN A 42 0.03 -3.05 -3.58
CA ASN A 42 1.21 -3.57 -4.27
C ASN A 42 0.82 -4.40 -5.51
N GLU A 43 -0.25 -5.18 -5.44
CA GLU A 43 -0.75 -5.98 -6.57
C GLU A 43 -1.23 -5.11 -7.75
N ILE A 44 -1.81 -3.94 -7.47
CA ILE A 44 -2.37 -3.06 -8.50
C ILE A 44 -1.44 -1.92 -8.91
N GLU A 45 -0.25 -1.79 -8.30
CA GLU A 45 0.66 -0.64 -8.52
C GLU A 45 1.05 -0.49 -9.99
N ASP A 46 1.38 -1.59 -10.65
CA ASP A 46 1.73 -1.58 -12.08
C ASP A 46 0.52 -1.28 -12.98
N GLU A 47 -0.67 -1.74 -12.61
CA GLU A 47 -1.90 -1.55 -13.40
C GLU A 47 -2.44 -0.10 -13.26
N ASN A 48 -2.55 0.40 -12.04
CA ASN A 48 -2.95 1.77 -11.77
C ASN A 48 -2.24 2.33 -10.51
N PRO A 49 -1.11 3.03 -10.70
CA PRO A 49 -0.32 3.52 -9.56
C PRO A 49 -1.04 4.61 -8.76
N ARG A 50 -1.99 5.33 -9.37
CA ARG A 50 -2.80 6.31 -8.63
C ARG A 50 -3.78 5.64 -7.68
N VAL A 51 -4.39 4.53 -8.08
CA VAL A 51 -5.28 3.76 -7.18
C VAL A 51 -4.46 3.06 -6.09
N ALA A 52 -3.28 2.53 -6.41
CA ALA A 52 -2.36 1.98 -5.40
C ALA A 52 -1.99 3.01 -4.32
N TYR A 53 -1.63 4.24 -4.73
CA TYR A 53 -1.41 5.36 -3.82
C TYR A 53 -2.61 5.61 -2.89
N LEU A 54 -3.83 5.66 -3.43
CA LEU A 54 -5.05 5.89 -2.65
C LEU A 54 -5.34 4.73 -1.66
N CYS A 55 -5.01 3.49 -2.02
CA CYS A 55 -5.05 2.36 -1.10
C CYS A 55 -4.03 2.51 0.05
N ARG A 56 -2.79 2.91 -0.25
CA ARG A 56 -1.77 3.20 0.79
C ARG A 56 -2.23 4.34 1.70
N PHE A 57 -2.85 5.38 1.16
CA PHE A 57 -3.39 6.50 1.94
C PHE A 57 -4.49 6.02 2.90
N THR A 58 -5.41 5.19 2.41
CA THR A 58 -6.47 4.58 3.23
C THR A 58 -5.88 3.70 4.34
N ALA A 59 -4.81 2.94 4.05
CA ALA A 59 -4.10 2.14 5.05
C ALA A 59 -3.46 3.03 6.14
N PHE A 60 -2.88 4.17 5.76
CA PHE A 60 -2.32 5.14 6.70
C PHE A 60 -3.40 5.76 7.59
N GLU A 61 -4.53 6.19 7.04
CA GLU A 61 -5.66 6.72 7.82
C GLU A 61 -6.17 5.68 8.82
N LYS A 62 -6.35 4.43 8.38
CA LYS A 62 -6.76 3.34 9.27
C LYS A 62 -5.74 3.08 10.38
N ALA A 63 -4.44 3.08 10.05
CA ALA A 63 -3.38 2.97 11.05
C ALA A 63 -3.40 4.15 12.04
N HIS A 64 -3.73 5.36 11.57
CA HIS A 64 -3.91 6.53 12.41
C HIS A 64 -5.08 6.37 13.37
N THR A 65 -6.25 5.94 12.89
CA THR A 65 -7.42 5.65 13.73
C THR A 65 -7.16 4.57 14.77
N MET A 66 -6.41 3.52 14.42
CA MET A 66 -6.13 2.40 15.32
C MET A 66 -5.18 2.75 16.47
N ASP A 67 -4.23 3.66 16.27
CA ASP A 67 -3.28 4.09 17.31
C ASP A 67 -2.91 5.58 17.12
N PRO A 68 -3.80 6.52 17.46
CA PRO A 68 -3.61 7.95 17.16
C PRO A 68 -2.30 8.51 17.72
N ASN A 69 -1.91 8.05 18.91
CA ASN A 69 -0.73 8.50 19.62
C ASN A 69 0.56 7.75 19.23
N SER A 70 0.47 6.76 18.33
CA SER A 70 1.61 5.93 17.90
C SER A 70 2.34 5.25 19.07
N SER A 71 1.57 4.76 20.02
CA SER A 71 2.04 4.16 21.28
C SER A 71 2.48 2.70 21.14
N GLY A 72 1.97 1.99 20.13
CA GLY A 72 2.33 0.63 19.82
C GLY A 72 3.78 0.48 19.37
N ARG A 73 4.42 -0.64 19.73
CA ARG A 73 5.79 -0.94 19.32
C ARG A 73 5.90 -0.89 17.80
N GLY A 74 6.82 -0.06 17.29
CA GLY A 74 7.08 0.08 15.85
C GLY A 74 6.08 0.95 15.08
N VAL A 75 4.96 1.39 15.70
CA VAL A 75 3.90 2.11 15.01
C VAL A 75 4.35 3.48 14.51
N ARG A 76 5.10 4.22 15.33
CA ARG A 76 5.63 5.53 14.94
C ARG A 76 6.56 5.41 13.73
N GLN A 77 7.51 4.47 13.77
CA GLN A 77 8.44 4.24 12.66
C GLN A 77 7.69 3.86 11.38
N PHE A 78 6.74 2.93 11.48
CA PHE A 78 5.91 2.51 10.35
C PHE A 78 5.12 3.67 9.75
N LYS A 79 4.46 4.49 10.57
CA LYS A 79 3.69 5.66 10.10
C LYS A 79 4.60 6.69 9.44
N THR A 80 5.76 6.98 10.01
CA THR A 80 6.73 7.90 9.40
C THR A 80 7.19 7.41 8.04
N TYR A 81 7.55 6.13 7.93
CA TYR A 81 7.91 5.52 6.65
C TYR A 81 6.77 5.63 5.62
N LEU A 82 5.55 5.22 6.00
CA LEU A 82 4.41 5.22 5.09
C LEU A 82 4.03 6.65 4.66
N LEU A 83 4.14 7.63 5.56
CA LEU A 83 3.91 9.04 5.24
C LEU A 83 4.88 9.54 4.17
N HIS A 84 6.18 9.28 4.31
CA HIS A 84 7.17 9.67 3.29
C HIS A 84 6.93 8.99 1.94
N ARG A 85 6.50 7.72 1.96
CA ARG A 85 6.09 7.02 0.74
C ARG A 85 4.89 7.71 0.09
N LEU A 86 3.89 8.13 0.86
CA LEU A 86 2.72 8.84 0.36
C LEU A 86 3.07 10.22 -0.22
N GLU A 87 3.94 10.99 0.43
CA GLU A 87 4.41 12.30 -0.07
C GLU A 87 5.13 12.19 -1.42
N LYS A 88 5.83 11.07 -1.64
CA LYS A 88 6.47 10.75 -2.92
C LYS A 88 5.43 10.32 -3.96
N ASP A 89 4.61 9.34 -3.63
CA ASP A 89 3.58 8.80 -4.52
C ASP A 89 2.57 9.87 -4.96
N GLU A 90 2.25 10.84 -4.11
CA GLU A 90 1.37 11.96 -4.46
C GLU A 90 1.90 12.77 -5.65
N LYS A 91 3.22 12.92 -5.76
CA LYS A 91 3.90 13.63 -6.85
C LYS A 91 4.08 12.74 -8.08
N ASP A 92 4.47 11.50 -7.85
CA ASP A 92 4.88 10.56 -8.90
C ASP A 92 3.68 9.90 -9.59
N THR A 93 2.52 9.88 -8.96
CA THR A 93 1.31 9.25 -9.50
C THR A 93 0.34 10.27 -10.07
N GLN A 94 -0.21 9.95 -11.25
CA GLN A 94 -1.22 10.77 -11.93
C GLN A 94 -2.44 9.92 -12.26
N ARG A 95 -3.62 10.52 -12.15
CA ARG A 95 -4.87 9.90 -12.62
C ARG A 95 -4.79 9.63 -14.12
N ARG A 96 -5.26 8.47 -14.56
CA ARG A 96 -5.22 8.05 -15.98
C ARG A 96 -6.61 7.78 -16.55
N LEU A 97 -7.55 7.35 -15.71
CA LEU A 97 -8.89 6.95 -16.11
C LEU A 97 -9.92 8.08 -15.92
N ALA A 98 -9.67 9.03 -15.01
CA ALA A 98 -10.63 10.07 -14.65
C ALA A 98 -10.01 11.41 -14.20
N SER A 99 -10.88 12.41 -14.05
CA SER A 99 -10.51 13.75 -13.56
C SER A 99 -10.51 13.89 -12.04
N THR A 100 -11.03 12.91 -11.30
CA THR A 100 -11.08 12.91 -9.83
C THR A 100 -10.65 11.55 -9.30
N ASP A 101 -10.08 11.51 -8.09
CA ASP A 101 -9.60 10.26 -7.48
C ASP A 101 -10.75 9.28 -7.22
N ALA A 102 -11.91 9.77 -6.78
CA ALA A 102 -13.09 8.93 -6.59
C ALA A 102 -13.54 8.25 -7.90
N LYS A 103 -13.52 8.97 -9.03
CA LYS A 103 -13.86 8.41 -10.34
C LYS A 103 -12.75 7.52 -10.89
N GLU A 104 -11.49 7.79 -10.55
CA GLU A 104 -10.34 6.94 -10.90
C GLU A 104 -10.52 5.55 -10.28
N ILE A 105 -10.81 5.50 -8.98
CA ILE A 105 -11.09 4.25 -8.24
C ILE A 105 -12.27 3.52 -8.87
N GLN A 106 -13.39 4.23 -9.12
CA GLN A 106 -14.59 3.62 -9.69
C GLN A 106 -14.30 2.96 -11.05
N ARG A 107 -13.64 3.68 -11.96
CA ARG A 107 -13.33 3.17 -13.31
C ARG A 107 -12.31 2.03 -13.27
N PHE A 108 -11.31 2.13 -12.40
CA PHE A 108 -10.37 1.04 -12.19
C PHE A 108 -11.08 -0.21 -11.71
N TYR A 109 -11.98 -0.08 -10.72
CA TYR A 109 -12.74 -1.21 -10.18
C TYR A 109 -13.67 -1.85 -11.23
N GLU A 110 -14.35 -1.04 -12.04
CA GLU A 110 -15.16 -1.53 -13.16
C GLU A 110 -14.30 -2.35 -14.15
N HIS A 111 -13.13 -1.84 -14.53
CA HIS A 111 -12.20 -2.55 -15.42
C HIS A 111 -11.66 -3.83 -14.80
N TYR A 112 -11.24 -3.77 -13.54
CA TYR A 112 -10.74 -4.91 -12.77
C TYR A 112 -11.79 -6.02 -12.69
N CYS A 113 -13.03 -5.67 -12.32
CA CYS A 113 -14.14 -6.64 -12.28
C CYS A 113 -14.37 -7.28 -13.64
N LYS A 114 -14.39 -6.48 -14.71
CA LYS A 114 -14.57 -7.00 -16.07
C LYS A 114 -13.48 -8.03 -16.41
N LYS A 115 -12.21 -7.67 -16.23
CA LYS A 115 -11.05 -8.53 -16.49
C LYS A 115 -11.16 -9.86 -15.74
N TYR A 116 -11.26 -9.82 -14.41
CA TYR A 116 -11.16 -11.04 -13.59
C TYR A 116 -12.47 -11.83 -13.47
N LEU A 117 -13.65 -11.23 -13.65
CA LEU A 117 -14.92 -11.98 -13.70
C LEU A 117 -15.14 -12.65 -15.06
N GLU A 118 -14.76 -12.00 -16.17
CA GLU A 118 -14.85 -12.61 -17.50
C GLU A 118 -13.80 -13.71 -17.68
N GLU A 119 -12.58 -13.53 -17.17
CA GLU A 119 -11.53 -14.58 -17.16
C GLU A 119 -11.86 -15.74 -16.20
N GLY A 120 -12.46 -15.45 -15.04
CA GLY A 120 -12.95 -16.46 -14.10
C GLY A 120 -14.08 -17.34 -14.64
N LEU A 121 -14.82 -16.86 -15.64
CA LEU A 121 -15.82 -17.65 -16.38
C LEU A 121 -15.16 -18.56 -17.44
N GLN A 122 -14.03 -18.17 -18.02
CA GLN A 122 -13.33 -18.99 -19.03
C GLN A 122 -12.56 -20.16 -18.42
N THR A 123 -12.07 -20.03 -17.19
CA THR A 123 -11.41 -21.11 -16.43
C THR A 123 -12.39 -22.11 -15.80
N ARG A 124 -13.69 -21.80 -15.83
CA ARG A 124 -14.79 -22.71 -15.50
C ARG A 124 -15.50 -23.20 -16.77
N LYS A 125 -14.74 -23.78 -17.70
CA LYS A 125 -15.34 -24.72 -18.66
C LYS A 125 -15.39 -26.11 -18.01
N PRO A 126 -16.51 -26.84 -18.14
CA PRO A 126 -16.74 -28.12 -17.47
C PRO A 126 -15.75 -29.21 -17.90
#